data_AF-A0A924M501-F1
#
_entry.id   AF-A0A924M501-F1
#
_cell.length_a   1.000
_cell.length_b   1.000
_cell.length_c   1.000
_cell.angle_alpha   90.00
_cell.angle_beta   90.00
_cell.angle_gamma   90.00
#
_symmetry.space_group_name_H-M   'P 1'
#
loop_
_entity.id
_entity.type
_entity.pdbx_description
1 polymer ?
#
loop_
_entity_poly.entity_id
_entity_poly.type
_entity_poly.pdbx_seq_one_letter_code
_entity_poly.pdbx_strand_id
1 'polypeptide(L)'
;MNRPFKVLGIQQIAIGAPSKDRLRTLWVDMLGLEVTGHFVSERENVDEDICAIGSGPFKVEVDLMQPLDIAKKPAVHTTPLNHVGLWIDDLPKAVEWLTTQGVRFAPGGIRKGAAGFDICFMHP
;
A
#
# COMPACT_ATOMS: atom_id res chain seq x y z
N MET A 1 25.11 -26.03 2.02
CA MET A 1 24.83 -25.59 0.64
C MET A 1 24.91 -24.07 0.62
N ASN A 2 25.82 -23.51 -0.19
CA ASN A 2 26.09 -22.07 -0.24
C ASN A 2 25.18 -21.44 -1.30
N ARG A 3 24.30 -20.52 -0.90
CA ARG A 3 23.48 -19.74 -1.83
C ARG A 3 24.32 -18.53 -2.27
N PRO A 4 24.58 -18.31 -3.58
CA PRO A 4 25.53 -17.28 -4.04
C PRO A 4 24.96 -15.84 -3.98
N PHE A 5 23.84 -15.63 -3.29
CA PHE A 5 23.20 -14.32 -3.13
C PHE A 5 22.40 -14.26 -1.84
N LYS A 6 22.13 -13.04 -1.36
CA LYS A 6 21.29 -12.76 -0.19
C LYS A 6 20.07 -11.94 -0.63
N VAL A 7 18.90 -12.30 -0.11
CA VAL A 7 17.69 -11.48 -0.17
C VAL A 7 17.71 -10.59 1.07
N LEU A 8 17.63 -9.28 0.88
CA LEU A 8 17.94 -8.31 1.94
C LEU A 8 16.70 -7.64 2.56
N GLY A 9 15.53 -7.72 1.92
CA GLY A 9 14.30 -7.09 2.40
C GLY A 9 13.17 -7.13 1.36
N ILE A 10 12.09 -6.41 1.65
CA ILE A 10 10.99 -6.14 0.71
C ILE A 10 11.42 -4.96 -0.15
N GLN A 11 11.39 -5.09 -1.48
CA GLN A 11 11.66 -3.96 -2.37
C GLN A 11 10.38 -3.27 -2.82
N GLN A 12 9.29 -4.00 -3.11
CA GLN A 12 8.02 -3.38 -3.49
C GLN A 12 6.76 -4.11 -2.99
N ILE A 13 5.66 -3.37 -2.91
CA ILE A 13 4.30 -3.84 -2.65
C ILE A 13 3.40 -3.30 -3.76
N ALA A 14 2.72 -4.18 -4.49
CA ALA A 14 1.81 -3.77 -5.55
C ALA A 14 0.35 -3.90 -5.09
N ILE A 15 -0.45 -2.83 -5.24
CA ILE A 15 -1.84 -2.74 -4.80
C ILE A 15 -2.70 -2.36 -6.00
N GLY A 16 -3.62 -3.25 -6.39
CA GLY A 16 -4.52 -3.02 -7.51
C GLY A 16 -5.92 -2.61 -7.08
N ALA A 17 -6.53 -1.69 -7.81
CA ALA A 17 -7.96 -1.34 -7.71
C ALA A 17 -8.55 -1.02 -9.09
N PRO A 18 -9.88 -1.00 -9.26
CA PRO A 18 -10.50 -0.57 -10.53
C PRO A 18 -10.16 0.88 -10.93
N SER A 19 -9.95 1.75 -9.94
CA SER A 19 -9.41 3.10 -10.13
C SER A 19 -8.35 3.35 -9.06
N LYS A 20 -7.22 3.93 -9.47
CA LYS A 20 -6.14 4.31 -8.54
C LYS A 20 -6.46 5.57 -7.75
N ASP A 21 -7.51 6.32 -8.06
CA ASP A 21 -7.86 7.57 -7.36
C ASP A 21 -8.08 7.34 -5.87
N ARG A 22 -8.82 6.28 -5.50
CA ARG A 22 -9.02 5.92 -4.08
C ARG A 22 -7.72 5.49 -3.41
N LEU A 23 -6.86 4.81 -4.17
CA LEU A 23 -5.54 4.44 -3.68
C LEU A 23 -4.70 5.70 -3.43
N ARG A 24 -4.68 6.67 -4.34
CA ARG A 24 -3.97 7.94 -4.16
C ARG A 24 -4.47 8.72 -2.95
N THR A 25 -5.79 8.83 -2.79
CA THR A 25 -6.39 9.49 -1.63
C THR A 25 -5.89 8.89 -0.31
N LEU A 26 -5.88 7.56 -0.20
CA LEU A 26 -5.38 6.91 1.01
C LEU A 26 -3.85 7.01 1.15
N TRP A 27 -3.12 6.54 0.15
CA TRP A 27 -1.67 6.32 0.25
C TRP A 27 -0.86 7.61 0.13
N VAL A 28 -1.27 8.52 -0.74
CA VAL A 28 -0.55 9.78 -0.98
C VAL A 28 -1.11 10.88 -0.09
N ASP A 29 -2.41 11.17 -0.19
CA ASP A 29 -2.97 12.37 0.46
C ASP A 29 -3.11 12.18 1.98
N MET A 30 -3.52 10.99 2.44
CA MET A 30 -3.74 10.72 3.87
C MET A 30 -2.49 10.15 4.57
N LEU A 31 -1.86 9.14 3.99
CA LEU A 31 -0.67 8.50 4.59
C LEU A 31 0.65 9.19 4.23
N GLY A 32 0.63 10.13 3.29
CA GLY A 32 1.78 10.99 3.00
C GLY A 32 2.91 10.32 2.22
N LEU A 33 2.66 9.23 1.50
CA LEU A 33 3.69 8.62 0.66
C LEU A 33 4.06 9.56 -0.49
N GLU A 34 5.35 9.61 -0.81
CA GLU A 34 5.86 10.40 -1.92
C GLU A 34 5.65 9.64 -3.24
N VAL A 35 5.01 10.28 -4.22
CA VAL A 35 4.96 9.77 -5.60
C VAL A 35 6.29 10.06 -6.27
N THR A 36 7.03 9.00 -6.59
CA THR A 36 8.38 9.08 -7.16
C THR A 36 8.43 8.77 -8.66
N GLY A 37 7.35 8.24 -9.23
CA GLY A 37 7.26 7.91 -10.64
C GLY A 37 5.85 7.53 -11.08
N HIS A 38 5.70 7.40 -12.40
CA HIS A 38 4.49 6.95 -13.07
C HIS A 38 4.87 6.00 -14.19
N PHE A 39 4.10 4.93 -14.36
CA PHE A 39 4.34 3.95 -15.42
C PHE A 39 3.03 3.50 -16.05
N VAL A 40 3.02 3.38 -17.38
CA VAL A 40 1.86 2.91 -18.15
C VAL A 40 2.32 1.86 -19.14
N SER A 41 1.62 0.73 -19.18
CA SER A 41 1.92 -0.38 -20.09
C SER A 41 0.63 -1.00 -20.63
N GLU A 42 0.39 -0.83 -21.93
CA GLU A 42 -0.69 -1.51 -22.64
C GLU A 42 -0.53 -3.02 -22.60
N ARG A 43 0.71 -3.53 -22.68
CA ARG A 43 1.01 -4.96 -22.67
C ARG A 43 0.64 -5.61 -21.33
N GLU A 44 0.95 -4.92 -20.23
CA GLU A 44 0.65 -5.40 -18.87
C GLU A 44 -0.75 -4.96 -18.39
N ASN A 45 -1.52 -4.26 -19.24
CA ASN A 45 -2.82 -3.70 -18.91
C ASN A 45 -2.81 -2.88 -17.61
N VAL A 46 -1.82 -2.00 -17.45
CA VAL A 46 -1.62 -1.26 -16.19
C VAL A 46 -1.28 0.20 -16.42
N ASP A 47 -1.82 1.03 -15.52
CA ASP A 47 -1.44 2.41 -15.28
C ASP A 47 -1.18 2.54 -13.77
N GLU A 48 0.05 2.86 -13.37
CA GLU A 48 0.47 2.86 -11.98
C GLU A 48 1.21 4.11 -11.55
N ASP A 49 0.98 4.48 -10.30
CA ASP A 49 1.78 5.47 -9.59
C ASP A 49 2.75 4.75 -8.66
N ILE A 50 4.04 5.08 -8.76
CA ILE A 50 5.10 4.46 -7.96
C ILE A 50 5.36 5.36 -6.75
N CYS A 51 4.90 4.93 -5.60
CA CYS A 51 5.11 5.62 -4.32
C CYS A 51 6.30 5.04 -3.57
N ALA A 52 6.84 5.76 -2.60
CA ALA A 52 7.90 5.27 -1.72
C ALA A 52 7.56 5.44 -0.24
N ILE A 53 7.94 4.46 0.57
CA ILE A 53 7.93 4.51 2.04
C ILE A 53 9.30 4.13 2.60
N GLY A 54 9.74 4.81 3.66
CA GLY A 54 11.07 4.62 4.24
C GLY A 54 12.18 5.31 3.44
N SER A 55 13.44 5.11 3.84
CA SER A 55 14.60 5.72 3.19
C SER A 55 15.83 4.81 3.25
N GLY A 56 16.81 5.11 2.37
CA GLY A 56 18.06 4.36 2.30
C GLY A 56 17.83 2.84 2.13
N PRO A 57 18.50 1.98 2.92
CA PRO A 57 18.30 0.53 2.86
C PRO A 57 16.90 0.03 3.23
N PHE A 58 16.05 0.86 3.83
CA PHE A 58 14.68 0.52 4.22
C PHE A 58 13.62 1.11 3.29
N LYS A 59 14.03 1.72 2.17
CA LYS A 59 13.09 2.24 1.16
C LYS A 59 12.36 1.05 0.50
N VAL A 60 11.03 1.12 0.50
CA VAL A 60 10.12 0.18 -0.16
C VAL A 60 9.24 0.94 -1.14
N GLU A 61 9.10 0.43 -2.36
CA GLU A 61 8.19 0.96 -3.37
C GLU A 61 6.77 0.45 -3.12
N VAL A 62 5.78 1.31 -3.35
CA VAL A 62 4.36 0.97 -3.25
C VAL A 62 3.69 1.36 -4.56
N ASP A 63 3.37 0.36 -5.39
CA ASP A 63 2.81 0.55 -6.72
C ASP A 63 1.29 0.59 -6.63
N LEU A 64 0.69 1.74 -6.94
CA LEU A 64 -0.76 1.94 -6.95
C LEU A 64 -1.29 1.73 -8.37
N MET A 65 -1.85 0.55 -8.63
CA MET A 65 -2.18 0.09 -9.98
C MET A 65 -3.68 0.20 -10.28
N GLN A 66 -4.00 0.64 -11.49
CA GLN A 66 -5.30 0.45 -12.12
C GLN A 66 -5.16 -0.22 -13.50
N PRO A 67 -6.17 -0.96 -13.99
CA PRO A 67 -6.13 -1.50 -15.33
C PRO A 67 -6.37 -0.40 -16.36
N LEU A 68 -5.71 -0.48 -17.52
CA LEU A 68 -6.04 0.36 -18.67
C LEU A 68 -7.40 -0.02 -19.26
N ASP A 69 -7.72 -1.31 -19.24
CA ASP A 69 -8.99 -1.89 -19.66
C ASP A 69 -9.41 -2.97 -18.66
N ILE A 70 -10.52 -2.72 -17.94
CA ILE A 70 -11.01 -3.60 -16.88
C ILE A 70 -11.41 -5.00 -17.39
N ALA A 71 -11.73 -5.13 -18.69
CA ALA A 71 -12.11 -6.40 -19.30
C ALA A 71 -10.90 -7.22 -19.79
N LYS A 72 -9.70 -6.64 -19.82
CA LYS A 72 -8.48 -7.30 -20.30
C LYS A 72 -7.67 -7.94 -19.17
N LYS A 73 -6.81 -8.87 -19.58
CA LYS A 73 -5.77 -9.48 -18.73
C LYS A 73 -4.40 -8.89 -19.08
N PRO A 74 -3.46 -8.76 -18.12
CA PRO A 74 -3.59 -9.07 -16.69
C PRO A 74 -4.66 -8.23 -15.95
N ALA A 75 -5.36 -8.86 -15.02
CA ALA A 75 -6.42 -8.21 -14.23
C ALA A 75 -5.83 -7.68 -12.92
N VAL A 76 -4.97 -6.66 -13.01
CA VAL A 76 -4.20 -6.12 -11.88
C VAL A 76 -5.07 -5.72 -10.68
N HIS A 77 -6.33 -5.33 -10.93
CA HIS A 77 -7.35 -4.99 -9.94
C HIS A 77 -7.96 -6.19 -9.16
N THR A 78 -7.68 -7.44 -9.55
CA THR A 78 -8.34 -8.65 -8.99
C THR A 78 -7.48 -9.45 -8.00
N THR A 79 -6.27 -8.98 -7.67
CA THR A 79 -5.26 -9.80 -6.98
C THR A 79 -5.31 -9.63 -5.44
N PRO A 80 -5.30 -10.73 -4.65
CA PRO A 80 -5.64 -10.74 -3.22
C PRO A 80 -4.43 -10.43 -2.33
N LEU A 81 -4.02 -9.17 -2.28
CA LEU A 81 -3.22 -8.71 -1.14
C LEU A 81 -4.14 -8.67 0.09
N ASN A 82 -3.94 -9.56 1.05
CA ASN A 82 -4.81 -9.64 2.24
C ASN A 82 -4.76 -8.33 3.05
N HIS A 83 -3.55 -7.86 3.37
CA HIS A 83 -3.30 -6.55 3.98
C HIS A 83 -1.81 -6.19 3.90
N VAL A 84 -1.49 -4.92 4.13
CA VAL A 84 -0.14 -4.40 4.37
C VAL A 84 -0.12 -3.79 5.77
N GLY A 85 0.91 -4.09 6.55
CA GLY A 85 1.14 -3.44 7.84
C GLY A 85 2.10 -2.27 7.68
N LEU A 86 1.71 -1.09 8.17
CA LEU A 86 2.55 0.11 8.22
C LEU A 86 2.89 0.42 9.68
N TRP A 87 4.15 0.78 9.93
CA TRP A 87 4.55 1.28 11.24
C TRP A 87 4.12 2.72 11.40
N ILE A 88 3.45 3.00 12.50
CA ILE A 88 2.99 4.34 12.88
C ILE A 88 3.61 4.64 14.25
N ASP A 89 4.18 5.83 14.39
CA ASP A 89 4.83 6.32 15.59
C ASP A 89 3.82 6.64 16.71
N ASP A 90 2.72 7.30 16.37
CA ASP A 90 1.60 7.61 17.26
C ASP A 90 0.27 7.12 16.65
N LEU A 91 0.00 5.83 16.86
CA LEU A 91 -1.20 5.17 16.31
C LEU A 91 -2.52 5.80 16.77
N PRO A 92 -2.74 6.15 18.07
CA PRO A 92 -3.93 6.86 18.50
C PRO A 92 -4.19 8.16 17.74
N LYS A 93 -3.17 9.00 17.59
CA LYS A 93 -3.30 10.27 16.87
C LYS A 93 -3.57 10.08 15.38
N ALA A 94 -2.94 9.09 14.76
CA ALA A 94 -3.21 8.75 13.37
C ALA A 94 -4.67 8.31 13.17
N VAL A 95 -5.20 7.46 14.05
CA VAL A 95 -6.60 7.00 13.98
C VAL A 95 -7.57 8.16 14.15
N GLU A 96 -7.34 9.07 15.10
CA GLU A 96 -8.16 10.27 15.29
C GLU A 96 -8.20 11.10 14.00
N TRP A 97 -7.04 11.46 13.46
CA TRP A 97 -6.97 12.30 12.27
C TRP A 97 -7.59 11.63 11.03
N LEU A 98 -7.24 10.37 10.75
CA LEU A 98 -7.80 9.62 9.61
C LEU A 98 -9.33 9.47 9.71
N THR A 99 -9.87 9.34 10.93
CA THR A 99 -11.32 9.34 11.15
C THR A 99 -11.95 10.65 10.71
N THR A 100 -11.31 11.80 10.98
CA THR A 100 -11.79 13.11 10.48
C THR A 100 -11.74 13.24 8.96
N GLN A 101 -10.86 12.48 8.30
CA GLN A 101 -10.75 12.42 6.85
C GLN A 101 -11.74 11.42 6.22
N GLY A 102 -12.60 10.78 7.03
CA GLY A 102 -13.61 9.83 6.55
C GLY A 102 -13.11 8.41 6.31
N VAL A 103 -11.89 8.08 6.78
CA VAL A 103 -11.36 6.71 6.65
C VAL A 103 -12.18 5.73 7.47
N ARG A 104 -12.55 4.62 6.85
CA ARG A 104 -13.31 3.55 7.50
C ARG A 104 -12.34 2.56 8.17
N PHE A 105 -12.40 2.50 9.49
CA PHE A 105 -11.67 1.49 10.26
C PHE A 105 -12.45 0.18 10.35
N ALA A 106 -11.70 -0.93 10.35
CA ALA A 106 -12.28 -2.24 10.66
C ALA A 106 -12.69 -2.28 12.15
N PRO A 107 -13.67 -3.14 12.51
CA PRO A 107 -14.07 -3.29 13.91
C PRO A 107 -12.91 -3.69 14.84
N GLY A 108 -13.02 -3.29 16.11
CA GLY A 108 -12.08 -3.68 17.18
C GLY A 108 -11.05 -2.63 17.58
N GLY A 109 -11.02 -1.47 16.92
CA GLY A 109 -10.19 -0.33 17.31
C GLY A 109 -8.70 -0.64 17.40
N ILE A 110 -7.98 0.17 18.20
CA ILE A 110 -6.58 -0.07 18.53
C ILE A 110 -6.50 -1.21 19.54
N ARG A 111 -5.71 -2.24 19.21
CA ARG A 111 -5.54 -3.44 20.03
C ARG A 111 -4.18 -4.08 19.80
N LYS A 112 -3.78 -5.00 20.68
CA LYS A 112 -2.54 -5.77 20.51
C LYS A 112 -2.62 -6.71 19.31
N GLY A 113 -1.65 -6.60 18.41
CA GLY A 113 -1.41 -7.52 17.30
C GLY A 113 -0.58 -8.73 17.69
N ALA A 114 -0.38 -9.65 16.75
CA ALA A 114 0.35 -10.90 16.97
C ALA A 114 1.80 -10.71 17.45
N ALA A 115 2.43 -9.58 17.10
CA ALA A 115 3.79 -9.24 17.52
C ALA A 115 3.86 -8.40 18.82
N GLY A 116 2.75 -8.19 19.52
CA GLY A 116 2.70 -7.45 20.79
C GLY A 116 2.64 -5.92 20.66
N PHE A 117 2.62 -5.38 19.44
CA PHE A 117 2.43 -3.96 19.16
C PHE A 117 0.95 -3.60 19.03
N ASP A 118 0.62 -2.34 19.28
CA ASP A 118 -0.73 -1.83 19.01
C ASP A 118 -0.95 -1.73 17.50
N ILE A 119 -2.11 -2.20 17.04
CA ILE A 119 -2.53 -2.22 15.64
C ILE A 119 -3.99 -1.79 15.51
N CYS A 120 -4.34 -1.23 14.36
CA CYS A 120 -5.71 -1.15 13.87
C CYS A 120 -5.71 -1.47 12.37
N PHE A 121 -6.85 -1.89 11.83
CA PHE A 121 -7.00 -2.11 10.39
C PHE A 121 -7.91 -1.03 9.81
N MET A 122 -7.58 -0.60 8.60
CA MET A 122 -8.39 0.33 7.80
C MET A 122 -8.79 -0.34 6.49
N HIS A 123 -9.95 0.05 5.96
CA HIS A 123 -10.36 -0.28 4.61
C HIS A 123 -10.18 0.94 3.71
N PRO A 124 -9.61 0.77 2.50
CA PRO A 124 -9.64 1.81 1.47
C PRO A 124 -11.09 2.11 1.00
#